data_AF-A0AAE3NYQ0-F1
#
_entry.id   AF-A0AAE3NYQ0-F1
#
_cell.length_a   1.000
_cell.length_b   1.000
_cell.length_c   1.000
_cell.angle_alpha   90.00
_cell.angle_beta   90.00
_cell.angle_gamma   90.00
#
_symmetry.space_group_name_H-M   'P 1'
#
loop_
_entity.id
_entity.type
_entity.pdbx_description
1 polymer ?
#
loop_
_entity_poly.entity_id
_entity_poly.type
_entity_poly.pdbx_seq_one_letter_code
_entity_poly.pdbx_strand_id
1 'polypeptide(L)'
;MPTITIDGKQVEFKPGQTVIQAAMDAGIDIPHFCYHPKLSISGNCRVCLVEIEKMPKLAISCATLASDGMVVHTKSDKTLDARNAVMEFILINHPLDCPICDEAGECKLQEYAFAHSRGESRFDEIKNRKEKRVQLGPRVKFDAERCISCSRCIRFSDEIAKSNQLTFKNRGDKVTITTFPGESFDNPYTLNTVDICPVGALTNNDFRFKSRVWEMSSTNSVCIGCSRGCNIEIWVRNNEILRLTPRYNEEVNSFWMCDNGRLNTFKFVNSETRIDSCYLRKEGELVKSNWVEALEVTAKSLKEFKSNEVAFIASPYSTLEDNFILQKFAKQINSNNIFYANHIIEGDQDEILIREDKTPNSLGLKLLGIKNDISKLIDLIQKKNVKALLIMEEDLAGLGSEWENLLSKLELTIVIATNQNKTTLLADIILPAATYAEKHGTFVNFQGRVQRIRPAVETEELDRSLDGMSKSRWDKFGTKFDRWMQGKKYDAKPSWKIFTLLDSYFSNKIKFKMAEEVFDEISKSNDVFKDLDYDVIGDLGSLIKKEVYQNV
;
A
#
# COMPACT_ATOMS: atom_id res chain seq x y z
N MET A 1 -25.68 5.75 27.16
CA MET A 1 -25.16 4.37 26.94
C MET A 1 -24.78 3.78 28.30
N PRO A 2 -24.66 2.45 28.48
CA PRO A 2 -24.11 1.91 29.74
C PRO A 2 -22.67 2.39 29.93
N THR A 3 -22.24 2.47 31.18
CA THR A 3 -20.94 3.05 31.55
C THR A 3 -20.10 2.08 32.37
N ILE A 4 -18.80 2.06 32.08
CA ILE A 4 -17.76 1.36 32.85
C ILE A 4 -16.78 2.40 33.38
N THR A 5 -16.30 2.25 34.61
CA THR A 5 -15.27 3.14 35.17
C THR A 5 -13.92 2.47 35.04
N ILE A 6 -12.97 3.08 34.33
CA ILE A 6 -11.60 2.58 34.14
C ILE A 6 -10.62 3.60 34.72
N ASP A 7 -9.87 3.22 35.74
CA ASP A 7 -8.93 4.10 36.47
C ASP A 7 -9.57 5.44 36.89
N GLY A 8 -10.83 5.39 37.35
CA GLY A 8 -11.60 6.57 37.77
C GLY A 8 -12.26 7.36 36.63
N LYS A 9 -11.98 7.04 35.36
CA LYS A 9 -12.63 7.67 34.19
C LYS A 9 -13.88 6.90 33.80
N GLN A 10 -15.02 7.56 33.70
CA GLN A 10 -16.21 6.97 33.11
C GLN A 10 -16.05 6.85 31.59
N VAL A 11 -16.35 5.67 31.09
CA VAL A 11 -16.25 5.29 29.68
C VAL A 11 -17.58 4.71 29.25
N GLU A 12 -18.15 5.26 28.18
CA GLU A 12 -19.33 4.66 27.55
C GLU A 12 -18.91 3.45 26.71
N PHE A 13 -19.72 2.39 26.74
CA PHE A 13 -19.46 1.21 25.93
C PHE A 13 -20.74 0.70 25.27
N LYS A 14 -20.58 -0.06 24.18
CA LYS A 14 -21.67 -0.75 23.49
C LYS A 14 -21.91 -2.12 24.14
N PRO A 15 -23.16 -2.51 24.47
CA PRO A 15 -23.44 -3.84 24.99
C PRO A 15 -22.80 -4.95 24.15
N GLY A 16 -22.14 -5.90 24.81
CA GLY A 16 -21.39 -6.98 24.15
C GLY A 16 -19.90 -6.70 23.93
N GLN A 17 -19.41 -5.48 24.16
CA GLN A 17 -17.98 -5.19 24.17
C GLN A 17 -17.28 -5.82 25.39
N THR A 18 -16.05 -6.24 25.18
CA THR A 18 -15.12 -6.61 26.25
C THR A 18 -14.52 -5.38 26.92
N VAL A 19 -13.96 -5.55 28.12
CA VAL A 19 -13.27 -4.48 28.85
C VAL A 19 -12.14 -3.88 28.00
N ILE A 20 -11.37 -4.69 27.26
CA ILE A 20 -10.29 -4.17 26.41
C ILE A 20 -10.81 -3.33 25.24
N GLN A 21 -11.96 -3.70 24.65
CA GLN A 21 -12.57 -2.94 23.56
C GLN A 21 -13.10 -1.60 24.07
N ALA A 22 -13.80 -1.59 25.21
CA ALA A 22 -14.25 -0.35 25.83
C ALA A 22 -13.07 0.57 26.20
N ALA A 23 -11.97 0.00 26.71
CA ALA A 23 -10.75 0.75 26.99
C ALA A 23 -10.13 1.36 25.72
N MET A 24 -9.99 0.57 24.65
CA MET A 24 -9.44 1.03 23.36
C MET A 24 -10.27 2.16 22.74
N ASP A 25 -11.60 2.02 22.73
CA ASP A 25 -12.51 3.06 22.22
C ASP A 25 -12.37 4.38 23.01
N ALA A 26 -11.99 4.31 24.29
CA ALA A 26 -11.75 5.46 25.16
C ALA A 26 -10.30 5.98 25.15
N GLY A 27 -9.42 5.42 24.30
CA GLY A 27 -8.01 5.76 24.21
C GLY A 27 -7.16 5.29 25.39
N ILE A 28 -7.63 4.28 26.13
CA ILE A 28 -6.92 3.67 27.27
C ILE A 28 -6.23 2.39 26.77
N ASP A 29 -4.90 2.39 26.76
CA ASP A 29 -4.13 1.22 26.35
C ASP A 29 -4.04 0.18 27.47
N ILE A 30 -4.36 -1.07 27.14
CA ILE A 30 -4.18 -2.22 28.01
C ILE A 30 -3.22 -3.20 27.31
N PRO A 31 -2.05 -3.49 27.91
CA PRO A 31 -1.03 -4.33 27.27
C PRO A 31 -1.55 -5.72 26.89
N HIS A 32 -1.29 -6.15 25.65
CA HIS A 32 -1.81 -7.42 25.13
C HIS A 32 -0.96 -7.99 23.98
N PHE A 33 -0.79 -9.32 23.95
CA PHE A 33 -0.09 -10.01 22.85
C PHE A 33 -0.96 -10.91 21.99
N CYS A 34 -1.90 -11.67 22.56
CA CYS A 34 -2.71 -12.60 21.78
C CYS A 34 -3.97 -11.94 21.21
N TYR A 35 -4.52 -10.93 21.88
CA TYR A 35 -5.71 -10.22 21.42
C TYR A 35 -5.43 -9.49 20.11
N HIS A 36 -6.36 -9.54 19.15
CA HIS A 36 -6.35 -8.72 17.94
C HIS A 36 -7.82 -8.40 17.62
N PRO A 37 -8.20 -7.16 17.25
CA PRO A 37 -9.61 -6.78 17.08
C PRO A 37 -10.40 -7.61 16.07
N LYS A 38 -9.69 -8.20 15.09
CA LYS A 38 -10.28 -9.03 14.01
C LYS A 38 -10.02 -10.53 14.13
N LEU A 39 -9.55 -11.02 15.27
CA LEU A 39 -9.38 -12.46 15.50
C LEU A 39 -10.16 -12.89 16.75
N SER A 40 -10.54 -14.16 16.82
CA SER A 40 -11.22 -14.73 17.98
C SER A 40 -10.43 -14.55 19.27
N ILE A 41 -11.11 -14.49 20.42
CA ILE A 41 -10.42 -14.27 21.70
C ILE A 41 -9.73 -15.57 22.15
N SER A 42 -8.41 -15.51 22.39
CA SER A 42 -7.62 -16.67 22.84
C SER A 42 -7.38 -16.68 24.35
N GLY A 43 -6.93 -15.57 24.93
CA GLY A 43 -6.60 -15.50 26.37
C GLY A 43 -5.30 -16.18 26.80
N ASN A 44 -4.48 -16.69 25.86
CA ASN A 44 -3.27 -17.48 26.20
C ASN A 44 -2.15 -16.65 26.84
N CYS A 45 -1.99 -15.38 26.47
CA CYS A 45 -0.82 -14.58 26.89
C CYS A 45 -0.93 -13.95 28.28
N ARG A 46 -2.16 -13.77 28.82
CA ARG A 46 -2.45 -13.17 30.14
C ARG A 46 -1.86 -11.78 30.44
N VAL A 47 -1.24 -11.07 29.50
CA VAL A 47 -0.71 -9.71 29.75
C VAL A 47 -1.80 -8.68 30.04
N CYS A 48 -3.01 -8.90 29.50
CA CYS A 48 -4.14 -7.98 29.64
C CYS A 48 -4.91 -8.09 30.98
N LEU A 49 -4.29 -8.66 32.02
CA LEU A 49 -4.90 -8.78 33.34
C LEU A 49 -5.22 -7.39 33.91
N VAL A 50 -6.38 -7.28 34.56
CA VAL A 50 -6.89 -6.09 35.25
C VAL A 50 -7.59 -6.48 36.54
N GLU A 51 -7.58 -5.60 37.53
CA GLU A 51 -8.38 -5.74 38.74
C GLU A 51 -9.77 -5.18 38.48
N ILE A 52 -10.80 -5.93 38.86
CA ILE A 52 -12.19 -5.51 38.78
C ILE A 52 -12.76 -5.58 40.18
N GLU A 53 -13.39 -4.50 40.63
CA GLU A 53 -13.98 -4.47 41.97
C GLU A 53 -14.99 -5.59 42.16
N LYS A 54 -15.06 -6.12 43.39
CA LYS A 54 -15.93 -7.24 43.77
C LYS A 54 -15.60 -8.57 43.07
N MET A 55 -14.53 -8.65 42.26
CA MET A 55 -13.98 -9.91 41.78
C MET A 55 -12.77 -10.33 42.63
N PRO A 56 -12.72 -11.58 43.14
CA PRO A 56 -11.65 -12.02 44.04
C PRO A 56 -10.30 -12.26 43.32
N LYS A 57 -10.31 -12.36 41.98
CA LYS A 57 -9.13 -12.60 41.15
C LYS A 57 -9.08 -11.57 40.03
N LEU A 58 -7.87 -11.31 39.54
CA LEU A 58 -7.68 -10.52 38.33
C LEU A 58 -8.36 -11.21 37.14
N ALA A 59 -8.95 -10.40 36.27
CA ALA A 59 -9.67 -10.85 35.09
C ALA A 59 -8.88 -10.50 33.82
N ILE A 60 -9.03 -11.30 32.77
CA ILE A 60 -8.47 -10.97 31.45
C ILE A 60 -9.41 -9.98 30.74
N SER A 61 -8.96 -8.74 30.56
CA SER A 61 -9.77 -7.70 29.92
C SER A 61 -10.20 -8.05 28.48
N CYS A 62 -9.46 -8.93 27.80
CA CYS A 62 -9.76 -9.34 26.43
C CYS A 62 -10.95 -10.29 26.28
N ALA A 63 -11.42 -10.92 27.35
CA ALA A 63 -12.57 -11.84 27.32
C ALA A 63 -13.69 -11.42 28.27
N THR A 64 -13.38 -10.63 29.30
CA THR A 64 -14.38 -10.13 30.24
C THR A 64 -15.28 -9.10 29.55
N LEU A 65 -16.58 -9.34 29.52
CA LEU A 65 -17.57 -8.41 29.00
C LEU A 65 -17.72 -7.20 29.93
N ALA A 66 -17.75 -6.00 29.34
CA ALA A 66 -18.06 -4.78 30.07
C ALA A 66 -19.52 -4.84 30.56
N SER A 67 -19.75 -4.41 31.80
CA SER A 67 -21.08 -4.34 32.42
C SER A 67 -21.28 -2.95 33.03
N ASP A 68 -22.53 -2.49 33.07
CA ASP A 68 -22.86 -1.17 33.62
C ASP A 68 -22.47 -1.08 35.10
N GLY A 69 -21.80 0.01 35.48
CA GLY A 69 -21.28 0.22 36.83
C GLY A 69 -20.06 -0.63 37.21
N MET A 70 -19.49 -1.39 36.27
CA MET A 70 -18.23 -2.11 36.48
C MET A 70 -17.09 -1.11 36.73
N VAL A 71 -16.24 -1.39 37.72
CA VAL A 71 -15.06 -0.58 38.05
C VAL A 71 -13.80 -1.41 37.82
N VAL A 72 -12.94 -0.93 36.93
CA VAL A 72 -11.72 -1.59 36.48
C VAL A 72 -10.51 -0.73 36.86
N HIS A 73 -9.56 -1.35 37.54
CA HIS A 73 -8.28 -0.74 37.90
C HIS A 73 -7.18 -1.39 37.05
N THR A 74 -6.66 -0.65 36.06
CA THR A 74 -5.59 -1.12 35.17
C THR A 74 -4.19 -0.84 35.71
N LYS A 75 -4.11 0.01 36.74
CA LYS A 75 -2.86 0.48 37.37
C LYS A 75 -2.76 0.16 38.86
N SER A 76 -3.61 -0.72 39.41
CA SER A 76 -3.47 -1.16 40.80
C SER A 76 -2.20 -1.99 41.00
N ASP A 77 -1.66 -2.00 42.22
CA ASP A 77 -0.46 -2.76 42.56
C ASP A 77 -0.58 -4.24 42.16
N LYS A 78 -1.74 -4.86 42.44
CA LYS A 78 -2.02 -6.25 42.04
C LYS A 78 -1.95 -6.43 40.52
N THR A 79 -2.50 -5.50 39.75
CA THR A 79 -2.50 -5.56 38.29
C THR A 79 -1.09 -5.41 37.74
N LEU A 80 -0.33 -4.43 38.23
CA LEU A 80 1.04 -4.19 37.81
C LEU A 80 1.95 -5.38 38.16
N ASP A 81 1.85 -5.92 39.38
CA ASP A 81 2.63 -7.10 39.79
C ASP A 81 2.31 -8.33 38.93
N ALA A 82 1.03 -8.57 38.63
CA ALA A 82 0.65 -9.68 37.77
C ALA A 82 1.17 -9.52 36.33
N ARG A 83 1.11 -8.31 35.76
CA ARG A 83 1.67 -8.02 34.43
C ARG A 83 3.19 -8.22 34.41
N ASN A 84 3.89 -7.74 35.44
CA ASN A 84 5.32 -7.97 35.62
C ASN A 84 5.65 -9.46 35.65
N ALA A 85 4.94 -10.26 36.44
CA ALA A 85 5.14 -11.71 36.52
C ALA A 85 4.89 -12.41 35.18
N VAL A 86 3.81 -12.04 34.47
CA VAL A 86 3.54 -12.58 33.13
C VAL A 86 4.64 -12.23 32.13
N MET A 87 5.12 -10.98 32.16
CA MET A 87 6.24 -10.54 31.31
C MET A 87 7.51 -11.33 31.62
N GLU A 88 7.81 -11.58 32.89
CA GLU A 88 8.92 -12.44 33.29
C GLU A 88 8.77 -13.85 32.69
N PHE A 89 7.61 -14.50 32.81
CA PHE A 89 7.37 -15.81 32.20
C PHE A 89 7.55 -15.83 30.68
N ILE A 90 7.13 -14.78 29.99
CA ILE A 90 7.31 -14.64 28.54
C ILE A 90 8.80 -14.51 28.18
N LEU A 91 9.57 -13.78 28.99
CA LEU A 91 11.00 -13.52 28.75
C LEU A 91 11.92 -14.67 29.21
N ILE A 92 11.46 -15.56 30.10
CA ILE A 92 12.26 -16.69 30.64
C ILE A 92 12.91 -17.49 29.51
N ASN A 93 12.14 -17.93 28.51
CA ASN A 93 12.67 -18.72 27.40
C ASN A 93 12.90 -17.91 26.12
N HIS A 94 12.60 -16.60 26.12
CA HIS A 94 12.84 -15.75 24.95
C HIS A 94 14.35 -15.51 24.77
N PRO A 95 14.90 -15.59 23.54
CA PRO A 95 16.32 -15.43 23.28
C PRO A 95 16.76 -13.97 23.38
N LEU A 96 18.04 -13.75 23.67
CA LEU A 96 18.67 -12.43 23.65
C LEU A 96 19.04 -12.00 22.22
N ASP A 97 18.09 -12.17 21.29
CA ASP A 97 18.29 -11.95 19.86
C ASP A 97 18.01 -10.50 19.43
N CYS A 98 17.61 -9.60 20.33
CA CYS A 98 17.16 -8.25 19.98
C CYS A 98 18.09 -7.51 18.99
N PRO A 99 19.43 -7.53 19.11
CA PRO A 99 20.30 -6.85 18.14
C PRO A 99 20.21 -7.38 16.70
N ILE A 100 19.95 -8.69 16.56
CA ILE A 100 19.85 -9.39 15.26
C ILE A 100 18.40 -9.66 14.85
N CYS A 101 17.43 -9.24 15.64
CA CYS A 101 16.01 -9.39 15.35
C CYS A 101 15.58 -8.31 14.35
N ASP A 102 14.80 -8.72 13.35
CA ASP A 102 14.31 -7.80 12.31
C ASP A 102 13.27 -6.82 12.88
N GLU A 103 12.42 -7.33 13.77
CA GLU A 103 11.36 -6.60 14.48
C GLU A 103 11.89 -5.60 15.53
N ALA A 104 13.21 -5.56 15.76
CA ALA A 104 13.77 -4.66 16.75
C ALA A 104 13.39 -3.20 16.44
N GLY A 105 12.86 -2.48 17.42
CA GLY A 105 12.34 -1.12 17.27
C GLY A 105 10.85 -1.01 16.96
N GLU A 106 10.22 -2.09 16.48
CA GLU A 106 8.76 -2.18 16.27
C GLU A 106 8.13 -3.38 17.01
N CYS A 107 8.91 -4.09 17.82
CA CYS A 107 8.50 -5.27 18.57
C CYS A 107 7.67 -4.90 19.80
N LYS A 108 6.41 -5.33 19.83
CA LYS A 108 5.53 -5.14 21.01
C LYS A 108 6.08 -5.77 22.29
N LEU A 109 6.80 -6.89 22.19
CA LEU A 109 7.45 -7.48 23.36
C LEU A 109 8.53 -6.57 23.94
N GLN A 110 9.31 -5.91 23.09
CA GLN A 110 10.33 -4.94 23.51
C GLN A 110 9.67 -3.72 24.16
N GLU A 111 8.64 -3.16 23.53
CA GLU A 111 7.89 -2.01 24.06
C GLU A 111 7.29 -2.30 25.43
N TYR A 112 6.55 -3.42 25.58
CA TYR A 112 5.93 -3.76 26.86
C TYR A 112 6.94 -4.21 27.92
N ALA A 113 8.05 -4.86 27.53
CA ALA A 113 9.11 -5.14 28.49
C ALA A 113 9.72 -3.84 29.03
N PHE A 114 9.93 -2.84 28.17
CA PHE A 114 10.42 -1.54 28.62
C PHE A 114 9.41 -0.78 29.50
N ALA A 115 8.13 -0.79 29.12
CA ALA A 115 7.09 0.00 29.80
C ALA A 115 6.48 -0.67 31.05
N HIS A 116 6.49 -2.00 31.13
CA HIS A 116 5.70 -2.75 32.12
C HIS A 116 6.46 -3.88 32.84
N SER A 117 7.78 -4.03 32.62
CA SER A 117 8.62 -4.99 33.36
C SER A 117 9.45 -4.30 34.45
N ARG A 118 9.97 -5.08 35.40
CA ARG A 118 10.94 -4.62 36.42
C ARG A 118 12.35 -4.39 35.86
N GLY A 119 12.62 -4.83 34.62
CA GLY A 119 13.91 -4.63 33.92
C GLY A 119 15.03 -5.60 34.30
N GLU A 120 14.86 -6.38 35.37
CA GLU A 120 15.84 -7.39 35.81
C GLU A 120 15.29 -8.81 35.60
N SER A 121 16.17 -9.74 35.19
CA SER A 121 15.85 -11.17 35.08
C SER A 121 16.40 -11.91 36.30
N ARG A 122 15.56 -12.73 36.94
CA ARG A 122 15.99 -13.67 37.98
C ARG A 122 16.31 -15.06 37.42
N PHE A 123 16.02 -15.29 36.14
CA PHE A 123 16.26 -16.56 35.47
C PHE A 123 17.72 -16.62 34.98
N ASP A 124 18.51 -17.49 35.60
CA ASP A 124 19.92 -17.76 35.33
C ASP A 124 20.19 -19.17 34.79
N GLU A 125 19.12 -19.93 34.55
CA GLU A 125 19.15 -21.29 34.01
C GLU A 125 19.28 -21.33 32.48
N ILE A 126 19.45 -22.53 31.93
CA ILE A 126 19.51 -22.75 30.48
C ILE A 126 18.12 -22.56 29.85
N LYS A 127 18.00 -21.56 28.97
CA LYS A 127 16.79 -21.32 28.17
C LYS A 127 16.49 -22.49 27.23
N ASN A 128 15.21 -22.77 27.02
CA ASN A 128 14.76 -23.75 26.03
C ASN A 128 15.15 -23.31 24.61
N ARG A 129 15.89 -24.17 23.90
CA ARG A 129 16.31 -23.92 22.51
C ARG A 129 15.33 -24.53 21.52
N LYS A 130 15.04 -23.79 20.45
CA LYS A 130 14.12 -24.17 19.38
C LYS A 130 14.75 -23.86 18.02
N GLU A 131 14.18 -24.41 16.97
CA GLU A 131 14.68 -24.20 15.62
C GLU A 131 14.62 -22.71 15.22
N LYS A 132 15.68 -22.23 14.55
CA LYS A 132 15.74 -20.88 13.98
C LYS A 132 15.76 -20.97 12.47
N ARG A 133 15.27 -19.92 11.79
CA ARG A 133 15.30 -19.79 10.32
C ARG A 133 14.55 -20.92 9.58
N VAL A 134 13.53 -21.49 10.21
CA VAL A 134 12.65 -22.50 9.61
C VAL A 134 11.89 -21.87 8.45
N GLN A 135 11.89 -22.53 7.28
CA GLN A 135 11.08 -22.09 6.15
C GLN A 135 9.68 -22.68 6.30
N LEU A 136 8.66 -21.84 6.53
CA LEU A 136 7.27 -22.32 6.62
C LEU A 136 6.60 -22.40 5.24
N GLY A 137 7.04 -21.55 4.30
CA GLY A 137 6.57 -21.51 2.91
C GLY A 137 7.46 -20.56 2.10
N PRO A 138 7.11 -20.18 0.87
CA PRO A 138 8.00 -19.40 0.00
C PRO A 138 8.30 -17.98 0.51
N ARG A 139 7.46 -17.41 1.38
CA ARG A 139 7.51 -15.99 1.77
C ARG A 139 7.86 -15.74 3.24
N VAL A 140 7.67 -16.72 4.13
CA VAL A 140 7.79 -16.51 5.59
C VAL A 140 8.87 -17.40 6.20
N LYS A 141 9.82 -16.77 6.89
CA LYS A 141 10.81 -17.40 7.77
C LYS A 141 10.33 -17.36 9.22
N PHE A 142 10.53 -18.46 9.93
CA PHE A 142 10.15 -18.63 11.33
C PHE A 142 11.35 -18.88 12.25
N ASP A 143 11.49 -18.05 13.28
CA ASP A 143 12.43 -18.22 14.37
C ASP A 143 11.67 -18.63 15.64
N ALA A 144 11.60 -19.94 15.89
CA ALA A 144 10.72 -20.50 16.92
C ALA A 144 11.08 -20.06 18.34
N GLU A 145 12.35 -19.77 18.63
CA GLU A 145 12.79 -19.28 19.94
C GLU A 145 12.19 -17.91 20.28
N ARG A 146 11.95 -17.08 19.26
CA ARG A 146 11.36 -15.75 19.47
C ARG A 146 9.85 -15.82 19.67
N CYS A 147 9.20 -16.92 19.27
CA CYS A 147 7.76 -17.09 19.36
C CYS A 147 7.29 -17.21 20.80
N ILE A 148 6.32 -16.38 21.18
CA ILE A 148 5.66 -16.40 22.51
C ILE A 148 4.36 -17.22 22.52
N SER A 149 4.12 -18.02 21.48
CA SER A 149 2.97 -18.93 21.37
C SER A 149 1.59 -18.27 21.56
N CYS A 150 1.45 -17.01 21.10
CA CYS A 150 0.22 -16.23 21.25
C CYS A 150 -0.94 -16.70 20.34
N SER A 151 -0.69 -17.62 19.42
CA SER A 151 -1.63 -18.19 18.42
C SER A 151 -2.21 -17.22 17.38
N ARG A 152 -1.78 -15.94 17.30
CA ARG A 152 -2.34 -14.98 16.32
C ARG A 152 -2.23 -15.47 14.87
N CYS A 153 -1.07 -15.99 14.47
CA CYS A 153 -0.86 -16.49 13.11
C CYS A 153 -1.69 -17.74 12.77
N ILE A 154 -1.88 -18.65 13.75
CA ILE A 154 -2.73 -19.84 13.59
C ILE A 154 -4.18 -19.40 13.38
N ARG A 155 -4.70 -18.55 14.27
CA ARG A 155 -6.07 -18.01 14.17
C ARG A 155 -6.28 -17.21 12.89
N PHE A 156 -5.31 -16.41 12.46
CA PHE A 156 -5.40 -15.71 11.18
C PHE A 156 -5.49 -16.69 10.00
N SER A 157 -4.64 -17.73 10.00
CA SER A 157 -4.62 -18.73 8.93
C SER A 157 -5.92 -19.52 8.83
N ASP A 158 -6.59 -19.78 9.96
CA ASP A 158 -7.88 -20.45 10.01
C ASP A 158 -9.05 -19.50 9.70
N GLU A 159 -9.19 -18.43 10.50
CA GLU A 159 -10.38 -17.59 10.53
C GLU A 159 -10.47 -16.61 9.35
N ILE A 160 -9.33 -16.05 8.92
CA ILE A 160 -9.28 -14.99 7.90
C ILE A 160 -8.85 -15.55 6.56
N ALA A 161 -7.69 -16.21 6.51
CA ALA A 161 -7.18 -16.78 5.27
C ALA A 161 -7.91 -18.07 4.84
N LYS A 162 -8.73 -18.67 5.73
CA LYS A 162 -9.49 -19.90 5.48
C LYS A 162 -8.63 -21.06 4.94
N SER A 163 -7.35 -21.12 5.34
CA SER A 163 -6.37 -22.08 4.80
C SER A 163 -5.91 -23.14 5.80
N ASN A 164 -6.03 -22.90 7.11
CA ASN A 164 -5.70 -23.88 8.17
C ASN A 164 -4.26 -24.45 8.11
N GLN A 165 -3.31 -23.68 7.58
CA GLN A 165 -1.96 -24.18 7.27
C GLN A 165 -0.99 -24.19 8.47
N LEU A 166 -1.30 -23.50 9.57
CA LEU A 166 -0.45 -23.42 10.77
C LEU A 166 -1.10 -24.08 11.97
N THR A 167 -0.31 -24.81 12.77
CA THR A 167 -0.79 -25.45 14.01
C THR A 167 0.28 -25.49 15.09
N PHE A 168 -0.13 -25.82 16.32
CA PHE A 168 0.81 -26.08 17.41
C PHE A 168 1.41 -27.48 17.30
N LYS A 169 2.70 -27.57 17.64
CA LYS A 169 3.46 -28.81 17.84
C LYS A 169 3.96 -28.86 19.28
N ASN A 170 4.00 -30.06 19.85
CA ASN A 170 4.37 -30.33 21.25
C ASN A 170 3.41 -29.69 22.27
N ARG A 171 3.76 -29.77 23.56
CA ARG A 171 3.02 -29.21 24.70
C ARG A 171 3.99 -28.63 25.74
N GLY A 172 3.47 -27.85 26.68
CA GLY A 172 4.25 -27.24 27.75
C GLY A 172 5.21 -26.15 27.25
N ASP A 173 6.36 -26.01 27.89
CA ASP A 173 7.43 -25.09 27.54
C ASP A 173 8.07 -25.37 26.16
N LYS A 174 7.93 -26.60 25.65
CA LYS A 174 8.39 -27.04 24.32
C LYS A 174 7.40 -26.79 23.19
N VAL A 175 6.26 -26.16 23.46
CA VAL A 175 5.28 -25.80 22.43
C VAL A 175 5.91 -24.91 21.37
N THR A 176 5.65 -25.20 20.10
CA THR A 176 6.08 -24.40 18.95
C THR A 176 5.01 -24.43 17.86
N ILE A 177 5.21 -23.64 16.80
CA ILE A 177 4.32 -23.60 15.65
C ILE A 177 4.98 -24.37 14.50
N THR A 178 4.18 -25.06 13.70
CA THR A 178 4.60 -25.79 12.50
C THR A 178 3.52 -25.67 11.43
N THR A 179 3.85 -26.01 10.19
CA THR A 179 2.83 -26.26 9.17
C THR A 179 2.09 -27.57 9.43
N PHE A 180 0.86 -27.68 8.95
CA PHE A 180 0.11 -28.93 8.98
C PHE A 180 0.87 -30.02 8.18
N PRO A 181 0.87 -31.30 8.59
CA PRO A 181 1.61 -32.34 7.88
C PRO A 181 1.23 -32.42 6.39
N GLY A 182 2.23 -32.32 5.50
CA GLY A 182 2.03 -32.32 4.05
C GLY A 182 1.70 -30.96 3.44
N GLU A 183 1.45 -29.94 4.26
CA GLU A 183 1.12 -28.59 3.82
C GLU A 183 2.34 -27.65 3.82
N SER A 184 2.34 -26.72 2.87
CA SER A 184 3.23 -25.55 2.84
C SER A 184 2.44 -24.33 3.29
N PHE A 185 3.07 -23.40 4.03
CA PHE A 185 2.45 -22.12 4.37
C PHE A 185 2.50 -21.18 3.17
N ASP A 186 1.66 -21.47 2.19
CA ASP A 186 1.59 -20.81 0.89
C ASP A 186 0.12 -20.54 0.52
N ASN A 187 -0.39 -19.42 1.00
CA ASN A 187 -1.68 -18.86 0.59
C ASN A 187 -1.49 -17.37 0.24
N PRO A 188 -2.44 -16.71 -0.44
CA PRO A 188 -2.26 -15.32 -0.87
C PRO A 188 -2.17 -14.27 0.24
N TYR A 189 -2.22 -14.65 1.52
CA TYR A 189 -2.27 -13.74 2.67
C TYR A 189 -1.25 -14.07 3.77
N THR A 190 -0.25 -14.90 3.49
CA THR A 190 0.71 -15.38 4.51
C THR A 190 1.44 -14.23 5.21
N LEU A 191 1.76 -13.14 4.51
CA LEU A 191 2.54 -12.04 5.07
C LEU A 191 1.77 -11.20 6.08
N ASN A 192 0.43 -11.28 6.13
CA ASN A 192 -0.33 -10.67 7.23
C ASN A 192 0.05 -11.30 8.58
N THR A 193 0.55 -12.54 8.59
CA THR A 193 1.04 -13.17 9.83
C THR A 193 2.33 -12.55 10.35
N VAL A 194 3.10 -11.87 9.48
CA VAL A 194 4.28 -11.08 9.87
C VAL A 194 3.80 -9.84 10.60
N ASP A 195 2.86 -9.07 10.03
CA ASP A 195 2.40 -7.81 10.66
C ASP A 195 1.69 -8.03 12.01
N ILE A 196 0.89 -9.10 12.14
CA ILE A 196 0.19 -9.37 13.41
C ILE A 196 1.09 -10.04 14.45
N CYS A 197 2.29 -10.51 14.07
CA CYS A 197 3.20 -11.15 15.00
C CYS A 197 3.69 -10.10 16.00
N PRO A 198 3.41 -10.24 17.32
CA PRO A 198 3.84 -9.23 18.29
C PRO A 198 5.36 -9.24 18.58
N VAL A 199 6.09 -10.13 17.91
CA VAL A 199 7.52 -10.44 18.10
C VAL A 199 8.13 -10.78 16.74
N GLY A 200 9.45 -10.67 16.61
CA GLY A 200 10.16 -11.02 15.37
C GLY A 200 10.35 -12.52 15.12
N ALA A 201 9.31 -13.31 15.38
CA ALA A 201 9.30 -14.76 15.16
C ALA A 201 8.93 -15.10 13.72
N LEU A 202 7.97 -14.41 13.10
CA LEU A 202 7.60 -14.56 11.70
C LEU A 202 8.10 -13.33 10.96
N THR A 203 8.93 -13.53 9.93
CA THR A 203 9.51 -12.42 9.16
C THR A 203 9.37 -12.66 7.66
N ASN A 204 9.18 -11.59 6.89
CA ASN A 204 9.15 -11.63 5.43
C ASN A 204 10.54 -11.92 4.86
N ASN A 205 10.67 -12.97 4.04
CA ASN A 205 11.90 -13.33 3.33
C ASN A 205 12.50 -12.17 2.54
N ASP A 206 11.66 -11.36 1.89
CA ASP A 206 12.12 -10.28 1.02
C ASP A 206 12.71 -9.12 1.83
N PHE A 207 12.14 -8.79 2.99
CA PHE A 207 12.56 -7.63 3.79
C PHE A 207 13.62 -7.96 4.84
N ARG A 208 13.63 -9.19 5.36
CA ARG A 208 14.43 -9.62 6.50
C ARG A 208 15.89 -9.15 6.36
N PHE A 209 16.34 -8.37 7.34
CA PHE A 209 17.69 -7.82 7.48
C PHE A 209 18.12 -6.77 6.44
N LYS A 210 17.21 -6.25 5.60
CA LYS A 210 17.51 -5.15 4.66
C LYS A 210 17.66 -3.79 5.37
N SER A 211 16.88 -3.54 6.42
CA SER A 211 16.94 -2.28 7.18
C SER A 211 16.36 -2.43 8.60
N ARG A 212 16.32 -1.34 9.34
CA ARG A 212 15.62 -1.21 10.63
C ARG A 212 14.55 -0.14 10.52
N VAL A 213 13.47 -0.30 11.28
CA VAL A 213 12.30 0.59 11.22
C VAL A 213 12.66 2.08 11.42
N TRP A 214 13.60 2.39 12.32
CA TRP A 214 14.01 3.77 12.61
C TRP A 214 14.91 4.41 11.53
N GLU A 215 15.40 3.64 10.57
CA GLU A 215 16.16 4.12 9.40
C GLU A 215 15.25 4.46 8.21
N MET A 216 13.99 4.04 8.26
CA MET A 216 13.04 4.16 7.16
C MET A 216 12.02 5.28 7.41
N SER A 217 11.53 5.89 6.34
CA SER A 217 10.35 6.75 6.33
C SER A 217 9.14 5.95 5.85
N SER A 218 7.97 6.14 6.48
CA SER A 218 6.71 5.56 6.00
C SER A 218 5.75 6.65 5.50
N THR A 219 5.20 6.46 4.31
CA THR A 219 4.17 7.35 3.73
C THR A 219 2.87 6.60 3.49
N ASN A 220 1.75 7.19 3.92
CA ASN A 220 0.40 6.68 3.66
C ASN A 220 0.05 6.78 2.16
N SER A 221 -0.29 5.65 1.54
CA SER A 221 -0.68 5.59 0.13
C SER A 221 -1.69 4.47 -0.14
N VAL A 222 -1.87 4.09 -1.41
CA VAL A 222 -2.82 3.09 -1.90
C VAL A 222 -2.08 2.07 -2.77
N CYS A 223 -2.40 0.79 -2.59
CA CYS A 223 -1.87 -0.29 -3.41
C CYS A 223 -2.48 -0.27 -4.82
N ILE A 224 -1.63 -0.46 -5.83
CA ILE A 224 -2.03 -0.47 -7.25
C ILE A 224 -2.22 -1.87 -7.83
N GLY A 225 -2.24 -2.92 -7.00
CA GLY A 225 -2.25 -4.31 -7.48
C GLY A 225 -3.60 -4.84 -7.96
N CYS A 226 -4.70 -4.17 -7.60
CA CYS A 226 -6.04 -4.44 -8.11
C CYS A 226 -7.01 -3.31 -7.76
N SER A 227 -8.21 -3.38 -8.31
CA SER A 227 -9.28 -2.39 -8.12
C SER A 227 -9.78 -2.26 -6.68
N ARG A 228 -9.33 -3.11 -5.75
CA ARG A 228 -9.57 -2.96 -4.30
C ARG A 228 -9.01 -1.64 -3.75
N GLY A 229 -7.82 -1.25 -4.19
CA GLY A 229 -7.12 -0.09 -3.65
C GLY A 229 -6.83 -0.20 -2.14
N CYS A 230 -6.22 -1.30 -1.67
CA CYS A 230 -5.88 -1.45 -0.25
C CYS A 230 -5.07 -0.25 0.26
N ASN A 231 -5.41 0.26 1.44
CA ASN A 231 -4.61 1.31 2.08
C ASN A 231 -3.32 0.73 2.62
N ILE A 232 -2.21 1.40 2.34
CA ILE A 232 -0.87 0.92 2.66
C ILE A 232 0.00 2.03 3.23
N GLU A 233 1.10 1.61 3.84
CA GLU A 233 2.27 2.46 4.09
C GLU A 233 3.41 1.98 3.19
N ILE A 234 4.05 2.94 2.51
CA ILE A 234 5.24 2.70 1.70
C ILE A 234 6.47 3.02 2.56
N TRP A 235 7.30 2.02 2.83
CA TRP A 235 8.52 2.17 3.62
C TRP A 235 9.72 2.37 2.72
N VAL A 236 10.40 3.51 2.89
CA VAL A 236 11.49 3.95 2.02
C VAL A 236 12.76 4.21 2.82
N ARG A 237 13.90 3.86 2.24
CA ARG A 237 15.24 4.26 2.69
C ARG A 237 16.12 4.49 1.48
N ASN A 238 16.98 5.52 1.51
CA ASN A 238 17.87 5.85 0.41
C ASN A 238 17.12 6.02 -0.94
N ASN A 239 15.93 6.63 -0.87
CA ASN A 239 15.01 6.78 -2.00
C ASN A 239 14.53 5.48 -2.67
N GLU A 240 14.69 4.32 -2.02
CA GLU A 240 14.22 3.03 -2.50
C GLU A 240 13.13 2.46 -1.58
N ILE A 241 12.09 1.89 -2.18
CA ILE A 241 11.02 1.22 -1.42
C ILE A 241 11.53 -0.14 -0.94
N LEU A 242 11.50 -0.39 0.37
CA LEU A 242 11.98 -1.66 0.95
C LEU A 242 10.84 -2.63 1.29
N ARG A 243 9.69 -2.12 1.70
CA ARG A 243 8.49 -2.93 1.98
C ARG A 243 7.21 -2.10 1.89
N LEU A 244 6.09 -2.80 1.72
CA LEU A 244 4.74 -2.26 1.89
C LEU A 244 4.06 -2.96 3.06
N THR A 245 3.41 -2.21 3.93
CA THR A 245 2.58 -2.74 5.04
C THR A 245 1.13 -2.25 4.90
N PRO A 246 0.15 -2.99 5.44
CA PRO A 246 -1.25 -2.59 5.37
C PRO A 246 -1.47 -1.43 6.33
N ARG A 247 -2.29 -0.47 5.91
CA ARG A 247 -2.80 0.60 6.77
C ARG A 247 -4.26 0.32 7.08
N TYR A 248 -4.64 0.51 8.34
CA TYR A 248 -6.00 0.23 8.79
C TYR A 248 -7.04 1.09 8.05
N ASN A 249 -7.99 0.44 7.38
CA ASN A 249 -9.19 1.07 6.86
C ASN A 249 -10.33 0.06 6.79
N GLU A 250 -11.26 0.14 7.75
CA GLU A 250 -12.37 -0.81 7.89
C GLU A 250 -13.23 -0.94 6.62
N GLU A 251 -13.36 0.15 5.87
CA GLU A 251 -14.23 0.23 4.69
C GLU A 251 -13.59 -0.38 3.43
N VAL A 252 -12.29 -0.71 3.46
CA VAL A 252 -11.55 -1.19 2.28
C VAL A 252 -10.86 -2.52 2.56
N ASN A 253 -9.88 -2.52 3.46
CA ASN A 253 -9.00 -3.68 3.68
C ASN A 253 -8.90 -4.09 5.16
N SER A 254 -9.63 -3.41 6.05
CA SER A 254 -9.48 -3.50 7.50
C SER A 254 -7.99 -3.48 7.86
N PHE A 255 -7.41 -4.56 8.40
CA PHE A 255 -5.99 -4.66 8.74
C PHE A 255 -5.13 -5.39 7.71
N TRP A 256 -5.70 -5.83 6.59
CA TRP A 256 -5.13 -6.88 5.75
C TRP A 256 -4.63 -6.36 4.41
N MET A 257 -3.77 -7.14 3.76
CA MET A 257 -3.32 -6.93 2.39
C MET A 257 -2.84 -8.26 1.80
N CYS A 258 -3.11 -8.52 0.52
CA CYS A 258 -2.62 -9.72 -0.16
C CYS A 258 -1.09 -9.68 -0.40
N ASP A 259 -0.48 -10.86 -0.47
CA ASP A 259 0.96 -11.04 -0.65
C ASP A 259 1.45 -10.50 -1.99
N ASN A 260 0.65 -10.62 -3.06
CA ASN A 260 0.98 -10.04 -4.37
C ASN A 260 1.13 -8.52 -4.28
N GLY A 261 0.16 -7.86 -3.61
CA GLY A 261 0.21 -6.42 -3.38
C GLY A 261 1.52 -6.02 -2.67
N ARG A 262 1.88 -6.74 -1.60
CA ARG A 262 3.07 -6.46 -0.79
C ARG A 262 4.38 -6.62 -1.53
N LEU A 263 4.47 -7.63 -2.40
CA LEU A 263 5.73 -8.06 -2.97
C LEU A 263 5.98 -7.54 -4.39
N ASN A 264 4.93 -7.27 -5.18
CA ASN A 264 5.08 -7.07 -6.62
C ASN A 264 4.68 -5.67 -7.10
N THR A 265 3.94 -4.89 -6.31
CA THR A 265 3.41 -3.59 -6.75
C THR A 265 4.36 -2.41 -6.59
N PHE A 266 5.58 -2.63 -6.10
CA PHE A 266 6.59 -1.56 -5.96
C PHE A 266 7.91 -1.87 -6.67
N LYS A 267 8.18 -3.13 -7.06
CA LYS A 267 9.48 -3.55 -7.59
C LYS A 267 9.91 -2.77 -8.84
N PHE A 268 8.95 -2.39 -9.69
CA PHE A 268 9.24 -1.60 -10.89
C PHE A 268 9.72 -0.18 -10.56
N VAL A 269 9.34 0.38 -9.40
CA VAL A 269 9.77 1.71 -8.95
C VAL A 269 11.29 1.74 -8.72
N ASN A 270 11.82 0.67 -8.12
CA ASN A 270 13.25 0.50 -7.85
C ASN A 270 14.02 -0.13 -9.03
N SER A 271 13.35 -0.44 -10.14
CA SER A 271 13.98 -1.21 -11.22
C SER A 271 14.98 -0.39 -12.02
N GLU A 272 16.01 -1.04 -12.54
CA GLU A 272 16.95 -0.43 -13.49
C GLU A 272 16.29 -0.08 -14.82
N THR A 273 15.14 -0.69 -15.14
CA THR A 273 14.38 -0.38 -16.36
C THR A 273 13.68 0.98 -16.31
N ARG A 274 13.72 1.69 -15.18
CA ARG A 274 13.14 3.03 -15.05
C ARG A 274 13.69 3.97 -16.13
N ILE A 275 12.78 4.69 -16.80
CA ILE A 275 13.15 5.67 -17.82
C ILE A 275 13.77 6.88 -17.12
N ASP A 276 15.02 7.17 -17.46
CA ASP A 276 15.86 8.15 -16.77
C ASP A 276 15.97 9.50 -17.49
N SER A 277 15.42 9.61 -18.69
CA SER A 277 15.47 10.79 -19.56
C SER A 277 14.40 10.70 -20.65
N CYS A 278 14.18 11.77 -21.42
CA CYS A 278 13.37 11.67 -22.63
C CYS A 278 14.15 10.92 -23.72
N TYR A 279 13.47 10.22 -24.61
CA TYR A 279 14.10 9.56 -25.76
C TYR A 279 13.38 9.92 -27.06
N LEU A 280 14.15 10.12 -28.12
CA LEU A 280 13.67 10.38 -29.47
C LEU A 280 14.28 9.36 -30.42
N ARG A 281 13.46 8.79 -31.29
CA ARG A 281 13.94 7.87 -32.33
C ARG A 281 14.60 8.66 -33.46
N LYS A 282 15.89 8.43 -33.66
CA LYS A 282 16.71 9.00 -34.75
C LYS A 282 17.41 7.84 -35.46
N GLU A 283 17.25 7.76 -36.78
CA GLU A 283 17.86 6.71 -37.62
C GLU A 283 17.56 5.27 -37.15
N GLY A 284 16.38 5.06 -36.56
CA GLY A 284 15.94 3.75 -36.08
C GLY A 284 16.31 3.43 -34.63
N GLU A 285 17.14 4.26 -33.97
CA GLU A 285 17.57 4.06 -32.58
C GLU A 285 16.98 5.11 -31.64
N LEU A 286 16.72 4.72 -30.38
CA LEU A 286 16.26 5.64 -29.33
C LEU A 286 17.47 6.39 -28.74
N VAL A 287 17.52 7.70 -28.97
CA VAL A 287 18.59 8.57 -28.49
C VAL A 287 18.07 9.44 -27.34
N LYS A 288 18.86 9.55 -26.27
CA LYS A 288 18.54 10.42 -25.12
C LYS A 288 18.36 11.88 -25.57
N SER A 289 17.36 12.54 -24.99
CA SER A 289 17.02 13.94 -25.23
C SER A 289 16.61 14.60 -23.91
N ASN A 290 16.59 15.93 -23.90
CA ASN A 290 16.10 16.72 -22.77
C ASN A 290 14.61 17.04 -22.94
N TRP A 291 13.96 17.48 -21.85
CA TRP A 291 12.53 17.83 -21.88
C TRP A 291 12.14 18.89 -22.91
N VAL A 292 12.98 19.90 -23.13
CA VAL A 292 12.63 21.01 -24.05
C VAL A 292 12.55 20.48 -25.48
N GLU A 293 13.61 19.83 -25.96
CA GLU A 293 13.65 19.23 -27.30
C GLU A 293 12.56 18.17 -27.47
N ALA A 294 12.39 17.28 -26.48
CA ALA A 294 11.40 16.21 -26.57
C ALA A 294 9.97 16.73 -26.66
N LEU A 295 9.60 17.75 -25.88
CA LEU A 295 8.27 18.37 -25.94
C LEU A 295 8.06 19.13 -27.25
N GLU A 296 9.07 19.85 -27.75
CA GLU A 296 9.01 20.55 -29.03
C GLU A 296 8.80 19.56 -30.20
N VAL A 297 9.56 18.48 -30.24
CA VAL A 297 9.43 17.43 -31.26
C VAL A 297 8.08 16.76 -31.15
N THR A 298 7.63 16.39 -29.94
CA THR A 298 6.30 15.80 -29.72
C THR A 298 5.20 16.71 -30.26
N ALA A 299 5.22 17.99 -29.90
CA ALA A 299 4.20 18.94 -30.33
C ALA A 299 4.24 19.18 -31.84
N LYS A 300 5.44 19.27 -32.44
CA LYS A 300 5.61 19.40 -33.89
C LYS A 300 5.05 18.18 -34.63
N SER A 301 5.45 16.98 -34.23
CA SER A 301 4.99 15.73 -34.86
C SER A 301 3.47 15.57 -34.75
N LEU A 302 2.86 15.88 -33.60
CA LEU A 302 1.40 15.82 -33.45
C LEU A 302 0.66 16.81 -34.37
N LYS A 303 1.24 17.98 -34.68
CA LYS A 303 0.64 18.98 -35.58
C LYS A 303 0.64 18.57 -37.05
N GLU A 304 1.40 17.55 -37.43
CA GLU A 304 1.43 17.02 -38.80
C GLU A 304 0.20 16.17 -39.12
N PHE A 305 -0.53 15.71 -38.10
CA PHE A 305 -1.72 14.87 -38.23
C PHE A 305 -3.02 15.67 -38.08
N LYS A 306 -4.07 15.23 -38.75
CA LYS A 306 -5.43 15.76 -38.50
C LYS A 306 -5.94 15.27 -37.16
N SER A 307 -6.81 16.05 -36.52
CA SER A 307 -7.37 15.73 -35.21
C SER A 307 -8.03 14.35 -35.11
N ASN A 308 -8.65 13.86 -36.19
CA ASN A 308 -9.27 12.54 -36.26
C ASN A 308 -8.28 11.38 -36.50
N GLU A 309 -7.04 11.69 -36.90
CA GLU A 309 -5.94 10.74 -37.12
C GLU A 309 -5.12 10.48 -35.85
N VAL A 310 -5.33 11.27 -34.80
CA VAL A 310 -4.66 11.14 -33.50
C VAL A 310 -5.59 10.42 -32.52
N ALA A 311 -5.07 9.42 -31.81
CA ALA A 311 -5.75 8.74 -30.71
C ALA A 311 -4.89 8.72 -29.44
N PHE A 312 -5.56 8.51 -28.30
CA PHE A 312 -4.97 8.49 -26.97
C PHE A 312 -5.32 7.20 -26.25
N ILE A 313 -4.34 6.64 -25.54
CA ILE A 313 -4.55 5.61 -24.53
C ILE A 313 -4.43 6.26 -23.15
N ALA A 314 -5.57 6.36 -22.47
CA ALA A 314 -5.64 6.59 -21.04
C ALA A 314 -5.25 5.31 -20.29
N SER A 315 -4.81 5.44 -19.04
CA SER A 315 -4.34 4.28 -18.25
C SER A 315 -5.13 4.10 -16.96
N PRO A 316 -5.63 2.87 -16.72
CA PRO A 316 -6.32 2.54 -15.47
C PRO A 316 -5.34 2.36 -14.29
N TYR A 317 -4.02 2.42 -14.55
CA TYR A 317 -2.98 2.52 -13.53
C TYR A 317 -2.62 3.97 -13.17
N SER A 318 -3.01 4.94 -14.01
CA SER A 318 -2.78 6.36 -13.76
C SER A 318 -3.90 6.99 -12.93
N THR A 319 -3.59 8.13 -12.32
CA THR A 319 -4.49 8.84 -11.40
C THR A 319 -5.68 9.46 -12.13
N LEU A 320 -6.71 9.87 -11.39
CA LEU A 320 -7.81 10.65 -11.95
C LEU A 320 -7.30 11.95 -12.60
N GLU A 321 -6.33 12.61 -11.97
CA GLU A 321 -5.73 13.85 -12.43
C GLU A 321 -5.00 13.65 -13.76
N ASP A 322 -4.19 12.59 -13.87
CA ASP A 322 -3.49 12.22 -15.12
C ASP A 322 -4.49 12.00 -16.26
N ASN A 323 -5.50 11.16 -16.03
CA ASN A 323 -6.50 10.82 -17.04
C ASN A 323 -7.40 12.01 -17.41
N PHE A 324 -7.74 12.87 -16.45
CA PHE A 324 -8.53 14.07 -16.69
C PHE A 324 -7.77 15.09 -17.55
N ILE A 325 -6.50 15.34 -17.25
CA ILE A 325 -5.70 16.26 -18.06
C ILE A 325 -5.43 15.69 -19.45
N LEU A 326 -5.22 14.38 -19.61
CA LEU A 326 -5.19 13.74 -20.92
C LEU A 326 -6.47 14.02 -21.71
N GLN A 327 -7.65 13.86 -21.08
CA GLN A 327 -8.93 14.16 -21.73
C GLN A 327 -9.04 15.64 -22.13
N LYS A 328 -8.59 16.56 -21.27
CA LYS A 328 -8.56 17.99 -21.60
C LYS A 328 -7.60 18.30 -22.75
N PHE A 329 -6.43 17.68 -22.79
CA PHE A 329 -5.44 17.86 -23.85
C PHE A 329 -5.96 17.33 -25.19
N ALA A 330 -6.54 16.11 -25.20
CA ALA A 330 -7.18 15.54 -26.39
C ALA A 330 -8.28 16.45 -26.96
N LYS A 331 -9.07 17.09 -26.09
CA LYS A 331 -10.06 18.11 -26.50
C LYS A 331 -9.41 19.36 -27.11
N GLN A 332 -8.26 19.83 -26.61
CA GLN A 332 -7.57 21.02 -27.20
C GLN A 332 -7.09 20.77 -28.63
N ILE A 333 -6.70 19.54 -28.95
CA ILE A 333 -6.30 19.16 -30.31
C ILE A 333 -7.47 18.63 -31.14
N ASN A 334 -8.71 18.75 -30.64
CA ASN A 334 -9.96 18.29 -31.25
C ASN A 334 -10.03 16.79 -31.56
N SER A 335 -9.31 15.94 -30.82
CA SER A 335 -9.43 14.49 -30.91
C SER A 335 -10.47 13.97 -29.93
N ASN A 336 -11.37 13.10 -30.42
CA ASN A 336 -12.38 12.40 -29.61
C ASN A 336 -12.00 10.93 -29.38
N ASN A 337 -10.83 10.50 -29.85
CA ASN A 337 -10.40 9.11 -29.84
C ASN A 337 -9.57 8.82 -28.58
N ILE A 338 -10.24 8.59 -27.46
CA ILE A 338 -9.60 8.24 -26.19
C ILE A 338 -10.10 6.86 -25.75
N PHE A 339 -9.17 5.94 -25.50
CA PHE A 339 -9.42 4.55 -25.13
C PHE A 339 -8.56 4.14 -23.94
N TYR A 340 -8.81 2.97 -23.34
CA TYR A 340 -7.95 2.38 -22.32
C TYR A 340 -8.06 0.85 -22.32
N ALA A 341 -7.02 0.14 -21.85
CA ALA A 341 -7.00 -1.32 -21.78
C ALA A 341 -7.57 -1.86 -20.46
N ASN A 342 -8.24 -3.01 -20.52
CA ASN A 342 -8.59 -3.76 -19.31
C ASN A 342 -7.44 -4.69 -18.92
N HIS A 343 -7.21 -4.83 -17.62
CA HIS A 343 -6.33 -5.86 -17.06
C HIS A 343 -7.14 -6.73 -16.10
N ILE A 344 -7.93 -7.64 -16.67
CA ILE A 344 -8.81 -8.54 -15.92
C ILE A 344 -8.20 -9.95 -15.96
N ILE A 345 -8.03 -10.55 -14.79
CA ILE A 345 -7.69 -11.97 -14.66
C ILE A 345 -8.94 -12.70 -14.16
N GLU A 346 -9.67 -13.31 -15.09
CA GLU A 346 -10.91 -14.04 -14.78
C GLU A 346 -10.66 -15.15 -13.76
N GLY A 347 -11.53 -15.25 -12.75
CA GLY A 347 -11.46 -16.24 -11.69
C GLY A 347 -10.49 -15.94 -10.55
N ASP A 348 -9.71 -14.86 -10.61
CA ASP A 348 -8.68 -14.55 -9.59
C ASP A 348 -9.23 -13.81 -8.36
N GLN A 349 -10.52 -13.47 -8.33
CA GLN A 349 -11.15 -12.79 -7.19
C GLN A 349 -11.48 -13.76 -6.05
N ASP A 350 -11.31 -13.27 -4.82
CA ASP A 350 -11.71 -13.99 -3.62
C ASP A 350 -12.75 -13.21 -2.79
N GLU A 351 -13.19 -13.83 -1.70
CA GLU A 351 -14.13 -13.24 -0.74
C GLU A 351 -13.45 -12.29 0.26
N ILE A 352 -12.12 -12.13 0.20
CA ILE A 352 -11.33 -11.42 1.21
C ILE A 352 -10.94 -10.03 0.68
N LEU A 353 -9.99 -9.94 -0.25
CA LEU A 353 -9.50 -8.67 -0.80
C LEU A 353 -9.25 -8.69 -2.31
N ILE A 354 -8.80 -9.80 -2.89
CA ILE A 354 -8.33 -9.85 -4.29
C ILE A 354 -9.51 -9.66 -5.24
N ARG A 355 -9.30 -8.85 -6.28
CA ARG A 355 -10.27 -8.56 -7.35
C ARG A 355 -9.70 -9.00 -8.70
N GLU A 356 -10.56 -9.41 -9.63
CA GLU A 356 -10.14 -9.82 -10.99
C GLU A 356 -9.54 -8.66 -11.79
N ASP A 357 -10.14 -7.47 -11.66
CA ASP A 357 -9.60 -6.23 -12.22
C ASP A 357 -8.33 -5.82 -11.46
N LYS A 358 -7.19 -5.92 -12.14
CA LYS A 358 -5.83 -5.68 -11.63
C LYS A 358 -5.40 -4.22 -11.67
N THR A 359 -6.32 -3.33 -11.99
CA THR A 359 -6.03 -1.90 -12.10
C THR A 359 -6.64 -1.13 -10.93
N PRO A 360 -5.97 -0.11 -10.38
CA PRO A 360 -6.48 0.66 -9.25
C PRO A 360 -7.59 1.65 -9.62
N ASN A 361 -7.72 2.04 -10.91
CA ASN A 361 -8.50 3.21 -11.30
C ASN A 361 -9.41 3.01 -12.53
N SER A 362 -9.73 1.77 -12.89
CA SER A 362 -10.67 1.50 -14.00
C SER A 362 -12.04 2.14 -13.79
N LEU A 363 -12.57 2.18 -12.55
CA LEU A 363 -13.82 2.87 -12.27
C LEU A 363 -13.68 4.39 -12.46
N GLY A 364 -12.54 4.97 -12.07
CA GLY A 364 -12.26 6.38 -12.24
C GLY A 364 -12.32 6.82 -13.71
N LEU A 365 -11.76 6.03 -14.62
CA LEU A 365 -11.85 6.27 -16.07
C LEU A 365 -13.30 6.30 -16.57
N LYS A 366 -14.12 5.33 -16.13
CA LYS A 366 -15.54 5.29 -16.50
C LYS A 366 -16.30 6.51 -15.99
N LEU A 367 -16.03 6.93 -14.75
CA LEU A 367 -16.63 8.13 -14.15
C LEU A 367 -16.20 9.43 -14.83
N LEU A 368 -15.02 9.47 -15.44
CA LEU A 368 -14.59 10.56 -16.33
C LEU A 368 -15.22 10.49 -17.74
N GLY A 369 -16.03 9.47 -18.03
CA GLY A 369 -16.67 9.25 -19.32
C GLY A 369 -15.76 8.67 -20.40
N ILE A 370 -14.57 8.16 -20.01
CA ILE A 370 -13.65 7.50 -20.94
C ILE A 370 -14.14 6.07 -21.16
N LYS A 371 -14.36 5.68 -22.42
CA LYS A 371 -14.91 4.37 -22.78
C LYS A 371 -13.80 3.36 -23.00
N ASN A 372 -14.02 2.14 -22.53
CA ASN A 372 -13.21 1.01 -22.95
C ASN A 372 -13.72 0.52 -24.29
N ASP A 373 -13.02 0.87 -25.36
CA ASP A 373 -13.32 0.39 -26.70
C ASP A 373 -12.02 0.16 -27.50
N ILE A 374 -11.16 -0.70 -26.94
CA ILE A 374 -9.91 -1.08 -27.61
C ILE A 374 -10.16 -1.72 -28.97
N SER A 375 -11.21 -2.54 -29.11
CA SER A 375 -11.56 -3.16 -30.39
C SER A 375 -11.79 -2.10 -31.48
N LYS A 376 -12.47 -1.00 -31.17
CA LYS A 376 -12.62 0.13 -32.11
C LYS A 376 -11.28 0.80 -32.43
N LEU A 377 -10.37 0.95 -31.47
CA LEU A 377 -9.03 1.49 -31.77
C LEU A 377 -8.29 0.58 -32.75
N ILE A 378 -8.31 -0.74 -32.52
CA ILE A 378 -7.68 -1.72 -33.42
C ILE A 378 -8.24 -1.57 -34.83
N ASP A 379 -9.56 -1.49 -34.97
CA ASP A 379 -10.24 -1.27 -36.26
C ASP A 379 -9.81 0.04 -36.93
N LEU A 380 -9.68 1.12 -36.16
CA LEU A 380 -9.28 2.43 -36.67
C LEU A 380 -7.82 2.43 -37.16
N ILE A 381 -6.92 1.73 -36.46
CA ILE A 381 -5.52 1.56 -36.87
C ILE A 381 -5.46 0.70 -38.14
N GLN A 382 -6.18 -0.42 -38.19
CA GLN A 382 -6.20 -1.31 -39.35
C GLN A 382 -6.73 -0.60 -40.61
N LYS A 383 -7.74 0.26 -40.46
CA LYS A 383 -8.31 1.07 -41.55
C LYS A 383 -7.48 2.32 -41.88
N LYS A 384 -6.34 2.55 -41.20
CA LYS A 384 -5.49 3.74 -41.34
C LYS A 384 -6.21 5.07 -41.04
N ASN A 385 -7.28 5.01 -40.26
CA ASN A 385 -7.99 6.19 -39.78
C ASN A 385 -7.27 6.84 -38.60
N VAL A 386 -6.52 6.06 -37.82
CA VAL A 386 -5.59 6.52 -36.80
C VAL A 386 -4.17 6.23 -37.28
N LYS A 387 -3.32 7.26 -37.24
CA LYS A 387 -1.92 7.22 -37.67
C LYS A 387 -0.95 7.61 -36.57
N ALA A 388 -1.41 8.41 -35.61
CA ALA A 388 -0.64 8.80 -34.44
C ALA A 388 -1.33 8.29 -33.17
N LEU A 389 -0.56 7.65 -32.29
CA LEU A 389 -1.05 7.15 -31.00
C LEU A 389 -0.16 7.69 -29.88
N LEU A 390 -0.78 8.34 -28.89
CA LEU A 390 -0.13 8.70 -27.64
C LEU A 390 -0.60 7.76 -26.53
N ILE A 391 0.35 7.06 -25.92
CA ILE A 391 0.11 6.03 -24.91
C ILE A 391 0.57 6.54 -23.54
N MET A 392 -0.34 6.66 -22.58
CA MET A 392 0.00 7.05 -21.21
C MET A 392 0.07 5.82 -20.31
N GLU A 393 1.22 5.60 -19.67
CA GLU A 393 1.46 4.62 -18.59
C GLU A 393 0.81 3.24 -18.85
N GLU A 394 0.99 2.70 -20.06
CA GLU A 394 0.43 1.41 -20.49
C GLU A 394 1.44 0.65 -21.37
N ASP A 395 1.45 -0.68 -21.26
CA ASP A 395 2.26 -1.58 -22.09
C ASP A 395 1.38 -2.42 -23.01
N LEU A 396 0.86 -1.80 -24.07
CA LEU A 396 0.01 -2.47 -25.06
C LEU A 396 0.70 -3.69 -25.71
N ALA A 397 1.96 -3.57 -26.11
CA ALA A 397 2.74 -4.70 -26.64
C ALA A 397 2.97 -5.82 -25.60
N GLY A 398 2.88 -5.50 -24.30
CA GLY A 398 2.87 -6.46 -23.20
C GLY A 398 1.57 -7.29 -23.12
N LEU A 399 0.44 -6.74 -23.57
CA LEU A 399 -0.87 -7.41 -23.52
C LEU A 399 -0.99 -8.55 -24.53
N GLY A 400 -0.30 -8.46 -25.68
CA GLY A 400 -0.33 -9.48 -26.71
C GLY A 400 0.51 -9.12 -27.93
N SER A 401 1.00 -10.14 -28.64
CA SER A 401 1.86 -9.96 -29.82
C SER A 401 1.18 -9.24 -30.99
N GLU A 402 -0.15 -9.21 -31.03
CA GLU A 402 -0.90 -8.46 -32.04
C GLU A 402 -0.59 -6.95 -32.02
N TRP A 403 -0.29 -6.40 -30.84
CA TRP A 403 0.01 -4.98 -30.66
C TRP A 403 1.32 -4.58 -31.31
N GLU A 404 2.32 -5.47 -31.34
CA GLU A 404 3.58 -5.18 -32.03
C GLU A 404 3.34 -4.91 -33.53
N ASN A 405 2.45 -5.68 -34.16
CA ASN A 405 2.05 -5.49 -35.56
C ASN A 405 1.08 -4.32 -35.77
N LEU A 406 0.32 -3.91 -34.75
CA LEU A 406 -0.56 -2.74 -34.85
C LEU A 406 0.24 -1.45 -34.70
N LEU A 407 1.16 -1.39 -33.73
CA LEU A 407 2.02 -0.23 -33.49
C LEU A 407 2.94 0.04 -34.68
N SER A 408 3.44 -1.00 -35.36
CA SER A 408 4.27 -0.83 -36.57
C SER A 408 3.53 -0.24 -37.78
N LYS A 409 2.19 -0.17 -37.75
CA LYS A 409 1.37 0.45 -38.81
C LYS A 409 1.14 1.94 -38.57
N LEU A 410 1.44 2.44 -37.38
CA LEU A 410 1.33 3.85 -37.05
C LEU A 410 2.51 4.62 -37.65
N GLU A 411 2.26 5.87 -38.00
CA GLU A 411 3.29 6.81 -38.46
C GLU A 411 3.96 7.52 -37.28
N LEU A 412 3.30 7.56 -36.11
CA LEU A 412 3.83 8.14 -34.88
C LEU A 412 3.32 7.40 -33.64
N THR A 413 4.23 6.93 -32.80
CA THR A 413 3.94 6.35 -31.48
C THR A 413 4.68 7.12 -30.40
N ILE A 414 3.93 7.79 -29.53
CA ILE A 414 4.45 8.52 -28.37
C ILE A 414 4.08 7.75 -27.11
N VAL A 415 5.04 7.51 -26.22
CA VAL A 415 4.81 6.77 -24.98
C VAL A 415 5.25 7.59 -23.78
N ILE A 416 4.31 7.89 -22.88
CA ILE A 416 4.59 8.37 -21.53
C ILE A 416 4.68 7.15 -20.64
N ALA A 417 5.85 6.84 -20.07
CA ALA A 417 6.04 5.60 -19.31
C ALA A 417 7.00 5.78 -18.13
N THR A 418 6.84 4.92 -17.12
CA THR A 418 7.72 4.89 -15.94
C THR A 418 8.96 4.02 -16.17
N ASN A 419 8.81 2.93 -16.94
CA ASN A 419 9.83 1.92 -17.18
C ASN A 419 9.87 1.55 -18.66
N GLN A 420 11.04 1.16 -19.14
CA GLN A 420 11.24 0.50 -20.41
C GLN A 420 10.48 -0.83 -20.41
N ASN A 421 9.68 -1.04 -21.46
CA ASN A 421 8.83 -2.21 -21.65
C ASN A 421 8.72 -2.52 -23.16
N LYS A 422 7.87 -3.46 -23.55
CA LYS A 422 7.76 -3.83 -24.98
C LYS A 422 7.24 -2.68 -25.84
N THR A 423 6.33 -1.88 -25.31
CA THR A 423 5.74 -0.74 -26.02
C THR A 423 6.74 0.40 -26.20
N THR A 424 7.56 0.70 -25.18
CA THR A 424 8.56 1.78 -25.28
C THR A 424 9.63 1.47 -26.33
N LEU A 425 10.00 0.19 -26.52
CA LEU A 425 10.96 -0.22 -27.55
C LEU A 425 10.47 0.06 -28.98
N LEU A 426 9.15 0.17 -29.18
CA LEU A 426 8.51 0.47 -30.46
C LEU A 426 8.16 1.96 -30.62
N ALA A 427 8.34 2.77 -29.57
CA ALA A 427 7.97 4.19 -29.59
C ALA A 427 8.92 5.02 -30.45
N ASP A 428 8.40 6.10 -31.04
CA ASP A 428 9.20 7.15 -31.68
C ASP A 428 9.65 8.19 -30.65
N ILE A 429 8.83 8.44 -29.63
CA ILE A 429 9.12 9.39 -28.56
C ILE A 429 8.74 8.76 -27.22
N ILE A 430 9.64 8.87 -26.24
CA ILE A 430 9.41 8.43 -24.86
C ILE A 430 9.55 9.62 -23.91
N LEU A 431 8.54 9.83 -23.08
CA LEU A 431 8.54 10.85 -22.01
C LEU A 431 8.48 10.15 -20.64
N PRO A 432 9.43 10.43 -19.71
CA PRO A 432 9.49 9.75 -18.42
C PRO A 432 8.39 10.20 -17.46
N ALA A 433 7.58 9.25 -17.02
CA ALA A 433 6.48 9.45 -16.08
C ALA A 433 6.89 9.14 -14.63
N ALA A 434 6.36 9.93 -13.69
CA ALA A 434 6.45 9.63 -12.27
C ALA A 434 5.53 8.45 -11.89
N THR A 435 6.04 7.53 -11.08
CA THR A 435 5.29 6.37 -10.57
C THR A 435 4.26 6.78 -9.50
N TYR A 436 3.38 5.87 -9.09
CA TYR A 436 2.42 6.10 -8.01
C TYR A 436 3.09 6.47 -6.65
N ALA A 437 4.35 6.10 -6.47
CA ALA A 437 5.11 6.40 -5.25
C ALA A 437 5.87 7.74 -5.35
N GLU A 438 5.76 8.47 -6.46
CA GLU A 438 6.50 9.70 -6.76
C GLU A 438 5.57 10.88 -7.08
N LYS A 439 4.25 10.70 -6.96
CA LYS A 439 3.28 11.76 -7.28
C LYS A 439 2.11 11.78 -6.30
N HIS A 440 1.51 12.95 -6.18
CA HIS A 440 0.16 13.08 -5.65
C HIS A 440 -0.87 12.75 -6.72
N GLY A 441 -2.00 12.22 -6.28
CA GLY A 441 -3.16 11.98 -7.13
C GLY A 441 -4.19 11.14 -6.42
N THR A 442 -5.25 10.81 -7.13
CA THR A 442 -6.38 10.05 -6.61
C THR A 442 -6.73 8.86 -7.51
N PHE A 443 -7.16 7.77 -6.87
CA PHE A 443 -7.75 6.60 -7.52
C PHE A 443 -9.17 6.40 -7.04
N VAL A 444 -10.03 5.84 -7.88
CA VAL A 444 -11.37 5.38 -7.51
C VAL A 444 -11.39 3.86 -7.51
N ASN A 445 -11.53 3.28 -6.32
CA ASN A 445 -11.59 1.84 -6.18
C ASN A 445 -12.92 1.27 -6.71
N PHE A 446 -13.04 -0.05 -6.80
CA PHE A 446 -14.23 -0.73 -7.34
C PHE A 446 -15.53 -0.47 -6.55
N GLN A 447 -15.45 0.04 -5.31
CA GLN A 447 -16.61 0.39 -4.48
C GLN A 447 -17.05 1.84 -4.67
N GLY A 448 -16.38 2.63 -5.52
CA GLY A 448 -16.63 4.06 -5.67
C GLY A 448 -15.95 4.92 -4.60
N ARG A 449 -14.96 4.39 -3.87
CA ARG A 449 -14.20 5.18 -2.89
C ARG A 449 -13.03 5.86 -3.57
N VAL A 450 -12.99 7.19 -3.49
CA VAL A 450 -11.86 8.01 -3.92
C VAL A 450 -10.79 7.97 -2.83
N GLN A 451 -9.57 7.58 -3.19
CA GLN A 451 -8.45 7.44 -2.26
C GLN A 451 -7.22 8.17 -2.79
N ARG A 452 -6.49 8.85 -1.90
CA ARG A 452 -5.32 9.66 -2.23
C ARG A 452 -4.02 8.86 -2.14
N ILE A 453 -3.22 8.92 -3.21
CA ILE A 453 -1.80 8.52 -3.17
C ILE A 453 -0.91 9.71 -2.80
N ARG A 454 0.19 9.41 -2.11
CA ARG A 454 1.19 10.38 -1.69
C ARG A 454 2.57 9.90 -2.09
N PRO A 455 3.48 10.81 -2.44
CA PRO A 455 4.84 10.46 -2.79
C PRO A 455 5.61 9.97 -1.56
N ALA A 456 6.33 8.87 -1.74
CA ALA A 456 7.26 8.28 -0.78
C ALA A 456 8.71 8.30 -1.32
N VAL A 457 8.87 8.44 -2.64
CA VAL A 457 10.12 8.48 -3.38
C VAL A 457 10.24 9.83 -4.07
N GLU A 458 11.44 10.39 -4.04
CA GLU A 458 11.82 11.65 -4.67
C GLU A 458 12.14 11.47 -6.16
N THR A 459 11.87 12.53 -6.92
CA THR A 459 12.32 12.71 -8.31
C THR A 459 13.24 13.94 -8.36
N GLU A 460 13.78 14.28 -9.54
CA GLU A 460 14.52 15.55 -9.66
C GLU A 460 13.62 16.79 -9.44
N GLU A 461 12.31 16.64 -9.65
CA GLU A 461 11.33 17.72 -9.48
C GLU A 461 10.67 17.74 -8.09
N LEU A 462 10.58 16.59 -7.43
CA LEU A 462 9.87 16.44 -6.17
C LEU A 462 10.84 16.14 -5.03
N ASP A 463 10.90 17.01 -4.03
CA ASP A 463 11.88 16.96 -2.96
C ASP A 463 11.22 16.68 -1.60
N ARG A 464 11.72 15.65 -0.92
CA ARG A 464 11.18 15.17 0.36
C ARG A 464 11.15 16.26 1.43
N SER A 465 12.02 17.27 1.34
CA SER A 465 12.09 18.37 2.30
C SER A 465 11.05 19.47 2.11
N LEU A 466 10.58 19.65 0.89
CA LEU A 466 9.65 20.72 0.53
C LEU A 466 8.21 20.21 0.47
N ASP A 467 8.02 18.96 0.06
CA ASP A 467 6.70 18.41 -0.27
C ASP A 467 6.01 17.67 0.89
N GLY A 468 6.42 17.96 2.13
CA GLY A 468 5.76 17.43 3.34
C GLY A 468 5.78 15.90 3.48
N MET A 469 6.69 15.23 2.77
CA MET A 469 6.87 13.77 2.87
C MET A 469 7.36 13.38 4.27
N SER A 470 6.93 12.20 4.71
CA SER A 470 7.45 11.60 5.95
C SER A 470 8.97 11.44 5.88
N LYS A 471 9.65 11.78 6.97
CA LYS A 471 11.11 11.66 7.09
C LYS A 471 11.48 10.76 8.23
N SER A 472 12.35 9.79 7.95
CA SER A 472 13.04 9.06 9.01
C SER A 472 13.95 10.02 9.80
N ARG A 473 14.45 9.58 10.96
CA ARG A 473 15.50 10.33 11.66
C ARG A 473 16.72 10.54 10.75
N TRP A 474 17.06 9.54 9.94
CA TRP A 474 18.19 9.59 9.03
C TRP A 474 17.96 10.59 7.89
N ASP A 475 16.75 10.66 7.34
CA ASP A 475 16.40 11.61 6.28
C ASP A 475 16.37 13.05 6.81
N LYS A 476 15.92 13.24 8.06
CA LYS A 476 15.79 14.56 8.67
C LYS A 476 17.14 15.23 8.92
N PHE A 477 18.16 14.44 9.28
CA PHE A 477 19.49 14.95 9.65
C PHE A 477 20.58 14.58 8.64
N GLY A 478 20.22 13.88 7.56
CA GLY A 478 21.14 13.52 6.50
C GLY A 478 21.58 14.74 5.69
N THR A 479 22.83 14.72 5.26
CA THR A 479 23.46 15.70 4.39
C THR A 479 23.76 15.07 3.03
N LYS A 480 24.02 15.89 2.00
CA LYS A 480 24.40 15.39 0.65
C LYS A 480 25.68 14.54 0.63
N PHE A 481 26.49 14.60 1.69
CA PHE A 481 27.72 13.80 1.82
C PHE A 481 27.46 12.42 2.40
N ASP A 482 26.30 12.21 3.01
CA ASP A 482 25.93 10.95 3.61
C ASP A 482 25.48 9.97 2.52
N ARG A 483 26.03 8.76 2.55
CA ARG A 483 25.74 7.70 1.56
C ARG A 483 24.25 7.40 1.43
N TRP A 484 23.48 7.51 2.51
CA TRP A 484 22.03 7.23 2.50
C TRP A 484 21.17 8.38 1.97
N MET A 485 21.77 9.54 1.65
CA MET A 485 21.13 10.67 0.99
C MET A 485 21.46 10.74 -0.50
N GLN A 486 22.22 9.76 -1.03
CA GLN A 486 22.63 9.68 -2.43
C GLN A 486 21.70 8.76 -3.24
N GLY A 487 20.45 8.60 -2.80
CA GLY A 487 19.45 7.81 -3.49
C GLY A 487 19.23 8.33 -4.92
N LYS A 488 19.03 7.39 -5.86
CA LYS A 488 18.82 7.74 -7.26
C LYS A 488 17.51 8.53 -7.41
N LYS A 489 17.59 9.70 -8.04
CA LYS A 489 16.45 10.52 -8.44
C LYS A 489 16.30 10.43 -9.95
N TYR A 490 15.06 10.29 -10.43
CA TYR A 490 14.76 10.22 -11.85
C TYR A 490 14.22 11.55 -12.33
N ASP A 491 14.63 12.01 -13.52
CA ASP A 491 14.04 13.15 -14.21
C ASP A 491 12.70 12.73 -14.85
N ALA A 492 11.70 12.55 -13.98
CA ALA A 492 10.38 12.07 -14.34
C ALA A 492 9.30 13.00 -13.77
N LYS A 493 8.21 13.19 -14.52
CA LYS A 493 7.13 14.12 -14.16
C LYS A 493 5.79 13.39 -14.06
N PRO A 494 4.86 13.81 -13.19
CA PRO A 494 3.48 13.30 -13.24
C PRO A 494 2.88 13.53 -14.63
N SER A 495 2.13 12.55 -15.15
CA SER A 495 1.60 12.60 -16.52
C SER A 495 0.70 13.82 -16.77
N TRP A 496 -0.11 14.22 -15.79
CA TRP A 496 -0.90 15.46 -15.86
C TRP A 496 -0.02 16.70 -16.12
N LYS A 497 1.20 16.73 -15.55
CA LYS A 497 2.15 17.83 -15.74
C LYS A 497 2.80 17.77 -17.11
N ILE A 498 3.12 16.56 -17.60
CA ILE A 498 3.62 16.36 -18.98
C ILE A 498 2.63 16.91 -20.00
N PHE A 499 1.34 16.57 -19.87
CA PHE A 499 0.30 17.12 -20.76
C PHE A 499 0.11 18.62 -20.62
N THR A 500 0.24 19.17 -19.41
CA THR A 500 0.21 20.63 -19.18
C THR A 500 1.36 21.32 -19.91
N LEU A 501 2.57 20.74 -19.86
CA LEU A 501 3.74 21.24 -20.59
C LEU A 501 3.55 21.12 -22.10
N LEU A 502 2.98 20.02 -22.59
CA LEU A 502 2.66 19.86 -24.02
C LEU A 502 1.62 20.89 -24.49
N ASP A 503 0.57 21.17 -23.71
CA ASP A 503 -0.47 22.15 -24.08
C ASP A 503 0.09 23.57 -24.28
N SER A 504 1.22 23.90 -23.66
CA SER A 504 1.90 25.19 -23.87
C SER A 504 2.31 25.43 -25.34
N TYR A 505 2.51 24.36 -26.12
CA TYR A 505 2.79 24.40 -27.56
C TYR A 505 1.53 24.41 -28.44
N PHE A 506 0.35 24.25 -27.85
CA PHE A 506 -0.95 24.24 -28.55
C PHE A 506 -1.80 25.44 -28.13
N SER A 507 -2.67 25.25 -27.15
CA SER A 507 -3.66 26.25 -26.74
C SER A 507 -3.22 27.08 -25.54
N ASN A 508 -2.30 26.54 -24.73
CA ASN A 508 -1.82 27.09 -23.46
C ASN A 508 -2.99 27.49 -22.52
N LYS A 509 -4.01 26.63 -22.43
CA LYS A 509 -5.19 26.80 -21.58
C LYS A 509 -5.13 25.96 -20.31
N ILE A 510 -4.34 24.90 -20.29
CA ILE A 510 -4.14 24.05 -19.11
C ILE A 510 -3.02 24.69 -18.27
N LYS A 511 -3.33 25.17 -17.07
CA LYS A 511 -2.38 25.93 -16.22
C LYS A 511 -2.46 25.53 -14.74
N PHE A 512 -2.38 24.23 -14.47
CA PHE A 512 -2.34 23.71 -13.10
C PHE A 512 -0.90 23.62 -12.59
N LYS A 513 -0.70 23.92 -11.32
CA LYS A 513 0.58 23.83 -10.61
C LYS A 513 0.64 22.64 -9.67
N MET A 514 -0.50 22.24 -9.13
CA MET A 514 -0.64 21.16 -8.15
C MET A 514 -1.69 20.15 -8.60
N ALA A 515 -1.53 18.88 -8.20
CA ALA A 515 -2.52 17.83 -8.46
C ALA A 515 -3.88 18.14 -7.80
N GLU A 516 -3.86 18.81 -6.64
CA GLU A 516 -5.07 19.26 -5.93
C GLU A 516 -5.91 20.24 -6.78
N GLU A 517 -5.27 21.20 -7.45
CA GLU A 517 -5.97 22.13 -8.35
C GLU A 517 -6.63 21.40 -9.54
N VAL A 518 -6.00 20.31 -10.01
CA VAL A 518 -6.58 19.45 -11.05
C VAL A 518 -7.81 18.72 -10.49
N PHE A 519 -7.73 18.21 -9.27
CA PHE A 519 -8.85 17.51 -8.64
C PHE A 519 -10.03 18.45 -8.33
N ASP A 520 -9.76 19.67 -7.87
CA ASP A 520 -10.80 20.69 -7.66
C ASP A 520 -11.57 20.99 -8.95
N GLU A 521 -10.87 21.00 -10.08
CA GLU A 521 -11.48 21.17 -11.39
C GLU A 521 -12.29 19.94 -11.83
N ILE A 522 -11.85 18.72 -11.49
CA ILE A 522 -12.65 17.50 -11.67
C ILE A 522 -13.95 17.61 -10.87
N SER A 523 -13.86 17.97 -9.59
CA SER A 523 -14.98 18.16 -8.67
C SER A 523 -15.99 19.20 -9.18
N LYS A 524 -15.50 20.30 -9.78
CA LYS A 524 -16.35 21.35 -10.39
C LYS A 524 -17.00 20.94 -11.70
N SER A 525 -16.33 20.10 -12.50
CA SER A 525 -16.77 19.77 -13.87
C SER A 525 -17.57 18.46 -13.95
N ASN A 526 -17.56 17.65 -12.90
CA ASN A 526 -18.21 16.35 -12.87
C ASN A 526 -18.99 16.17 -11.56
N ASP A 527 -20.32 16.14 -11.66
CA ASP A 527 -21.25 16.02 -10.52
C ASP A 527 -21.00 14.78 -9.65
N VAL A 528 -20.35 13.74 -10.20
CA VAL A 528 -19.94 12.53 -9.45
C VAL A 528 -19.01 12.89 -8.29
N PHE A 529 -18.09 13.82 -8.51
CA PHE A 529 -17.04 14.20 -7.57
C PHE A 529 -17.39 15.48 -6.80
N LYS A 530 -18.62 15.97 -6.95
CA LYS A 530 -19.09 17.19 -6.32
C LYS A 530 -18.91 17.13 -4.80
N ASP A 531 -18.48 18.25 -4.22
CA ASP A 531 -18.20 18.43 -2.79
C ASP A 531 -17.01 17.58 -2.28
N LEU A 532 -16.19 17.01 -3.17
CA LEU A 532 -14.93 16.37 -2.82
C LEU A 532 -13.75 17.28 -3.16
N ASP A 533 -12.77 17.28 -2.27
CA ASP A 533 -11.43 17.84 -2.43
C ASP A 533 -10.43 16.93 -1.68
N TYR A 534 -9.15 17.28 -1.69
CA TYR A 534 -8.11 16.47 -1.03
C TYR A 534 -8.27 16.39 0.49
N ASP A 535 -8.85 17.40 1.12
CA ASP A 535 -9.09 17.45 2.57
C ASP A 535 -10.26 16.54 2.97
N VAL A 536 -11.36 16.58 2.21
CA VAL A 536 -12.54 15.71 2.39
C VAL A 536 -12.19 14.25 2.12
N ILE A 537 -11.35 13.97 1.10
CA ILE A 537 -10.84 12.62 0.83
C ILE A 537 -9.97 12.14 2.00
N GLY A 538 -9.11 13.01 2.52
CA GLY A 538 -8.27 12.76 3.68
C GLY A 538 -7.39 11.51 3.55
N ASP A 539 -7.24 10.79 4.66
CA ASP A 539 -6.37 9.61 4.75
C ASP A 539 -7.10 8.29 4.47
N LEU A 540 -8.40 8.20 4.72
CA LEU A 540 -9.18 6.96 4.56
C LEU A 540 -9.99 6.93 3.26
N GLY A 541 -9.93 8.00 2.47
CA GLY A 541 -10.72 8.16 1.26
C GLY A 541 -12.18 8.51 1.55
N SER A 542 -12.87 8.98 0.52
CA SER A 542 -14.30 9.35 0.60
C SER A 542 -15.12 8.53 -0.40
N LEU A 543 -16.31 8.10 0.01
CA LEU A 543 -17.21 7.33 -0.84
C LEU A 543 -18.05 8.29 -1.68
N ILE A 544 -18.05 8.13 -3.01
CA ILE A 544 -18.97 8.88 -3.88
C ILE A 544 -20.41 8.43 -3.62
N LYS A 545 -21.39 9.32 -3.87
CA LYS A 545 -22.82 9.02 -3.62
C LYS A 545 -23.28 7.83 -4.47
N LYS A 546 -23.81 6.78 -3.83
CA LYS A 546 -24.22 5.51 -4.47
C LYS A 546 -25.14 5.66 -5.69
N GLU A 547 -26.03 6.64 -5.63
CA GLU A 547 -27.00 6.96 -6.69
C GLU A 547 -26.32 7.32 -8.03
N VAL A 548 -25.04 7.70 -8.00
CA VAL A 548 -24.35 8.32 -9.13
C VAL A 548 -23.48 7.34 -9.93
N TYR A 549 -22.98 6.25 -9.33
CA TYR A 549 -22.07 5.30 -10.02
C TYR A 549 -22.64 3.91 -10.25
N GLN A 550 -23.82 3.56 -9.73
CA GLN A 550 -24.48 2.28 -10.07
C GLN A 550 -24.96 2.22 -11.53
N ASN A 551 -25.01 3.37 -12.22
CA ASN A 551 -25.43 3.51 -13.62
C ASN A 551 -24.26 3.69 -14.60
N VAL A 552 -23.01 3.57 -14.13
CA VAL A 552 -21.75 3.76 -14.88
C VAL A 552 -20.92 2.49 -14.83
#